data_AF-X1UJH0-F1
#
_entry.id   AF-X1UJH0-F1
#
_cell.length_a   1.000
_cell.length_b   1.000
_cell.length_c   1.000
_cell.angle_alpha   90.00
_cell.angle_beta   90.00
_cell.angle_gamma   90.00
#
_symmetry.space_group_name_H-M   'P 1'
#
loop_
_entity.id
_entity.type
_entity.pdbx_description
1 polymer ?
#
loop_
_entity_poly.entity_id
_entity_poly.type
_entity_poly.pdbx_seq_one_letter_code
_entity_poly.pdbx_strand_id
1 'polypeptide(L)'
;MELVRKTGEEIAKKYKVRFAEEIFNYHPPIFTSPDNPYVEKFLQAAGAREVIITKYCTDGATIIPIKKMPFIIFGPGDISQAHQNDEYIELESLYRAVDMFVEFLK
;
A
#
# COMPACT_ATOMS: atom_id res chain seq x y z
N MET A 1 11.66 -7.61 13.21
CA MET A 1 12.27 -8.96 13.18
C MET A 1 12.93 -9.31 14.50
N GLU A 2 13.77 -8.44 15.05
CA GLU A 2 14.36 -8.65 16.38
C GLU A 2 13.32 -9.01 17.46
N LEU A 3 12.19 -8.29 17.51
CA LEU A 3 11.11 -8.60 18.46
C LEU A 3 10.52 -10.00 18.27
N VAL A 4 10.27 -10.43 17.02
CA VAL A 4 9.71 -11.75 16.71
C VAL A 4 10.67 -12.85 17.14
N ARG A 5 11.95 -12.71 16.81
CA ARG A 5 13.00 -13.65 17.22
C ARG A 5 13.09 -13.75 18.73
N LYS A 6 13.21 -12.62 19.41
CA LYS A 6 13.31 -12.54 20.87
C LYS A 6 12.10 -13.21 21.55
N THR A 7 10.88 -12.87 21.13
CA THR A 7 9.66 -13.46 21.69
C THR A 7 9.58 -14.96 21.38
N GLY A 8 9.96 -15.38 20.18
CA GLY A 8 10.01 -16.79 19.78
C GLY A 8 10.97 -17.61 20.66
N GLU A 9 12.18 -17.09 20.89
CA GLU A 9 13.19 -17.70 21.76
C GLU A 9 12.73 -17.77 23.23
N GLU A 10 12.10 -16.72 23.75
CA GLU A 10 11.55 -16.68 25.10
C GLU A 10 10.45 -17.73 25.31
N ILE A 11 9.53 -17.85 24.35
CA ILE A 11 8.45 -18.86 24.36
C ILE A 11 9.02 -20.27 24.24
N ALA A 12 9.97 -20.48 23.32
CA ALA A 12 10.64 -21.77 23.14
C ALA A 12 11.29 -22.26 24.43
N LYS A 13 11.99 -21.35 25.14
CA LYS A 13 12.60 -21.63 26.45
C LYS A 13 11.54 -21.95 27.51
N LYS A 14 10.48 -21.14 27.62
CA LYS A 14 9.44 -21.29 28.64
C LYS A 14 8.70 -22.63 28.53
N TYR A 15 8.34 -23.03 27.31
CA TYR A 15 7.52 -24.21 27.07
C TYR A 15 8.32 -25.44 26.61
N LYS A 16 9.65 -25.35 26.51
CA LYS A 16 10.54 -26.42 26.06
C LYS A 16 10.19 -26.92 24.65
N VAL A 17 9.91 -26.01 23.73
CA VAL A 17 9.63 -26.28 22.32
C VAL A 17 10.74 -25.72 21.42
N ARG A 18 10.74 -26.06 20.13
CA ARG A 18 11.66 -25.48 19.14
C ARG A 18 11.02 -24.27 18.47
N PHE A 19 11.83 -23.25 18.22
CA PHE A 19 11.47 -22.08 17.40
C PHE A 19 12.46 -21.98 16.23
N ALA A 20 11.94 -21.69 15.04
CA ALA A 20 12.71 -21.39 13.84
C ALA A 20 11.95 -20.29 13.09
N GLU A 21 12.69 -19.41 12.42
CA GLU A 21 12.14 -18.35 11.59
C GLU A 21 12.86 -18.29 10.26
N GLU A 22 12.13 -17.91 9.21
CA GLU A 22 12.64 -17.70 7.87
C GLU A 22 11.92 -16.49 7.27
N ILE A 23 12.68 -15.57 6.65
CA ILE A 23 12.13 -14.45 5.90
C ILE A 23 12.11 -14.86 4.43
N PHE A 24 10.95 -15.28 3.94
CA PHE A 24 10.78 -15.71 2.55
C PHE A 24 10.35 -14.58 1.61
N ASN A 25 9.86 -13.45 2.16
CA ASN A 25 9.43 -12.32 1.37
C ASN A 25 9.64 -11.00 2.15
N TYR A 26 10.32 -10.05 1.54
CA TYR A 26 10.55 -8.72 2.12
C TYR A 26 10.45 -7.66 1.02
N HIS A 27 9.58 -6.68 1.26
CA HIS A 27 9.42 -5.53 0.39
C HIS A 27 9.74 -4.24 1.17
N PRO A 28 10.74 -3.45 0.74
CA PRO A 28 11.01 -2.17 1.38
C PRO A 28 9.85 -1.19 1.13
N PRO A 29 9.65 -0.21 2.02
CA PRO A 29 8.67 0.85 1.77
C PRO A 29 9.03 1.63 0.52
N ILE A 30 8.02 1.99 -0.26
CA ILE A 30 8.13 2.87 -1.42
C ILE A 30 7.63 4.26 -1.02
N PHE A 31 8.29 5.31 -1.50
CA PHE A 31 7.95 6.69 -1.16
C PHE A 31 8.09 7.59 -2.38
N THR A 32 7.07 8.41 -2.60
CA THR A 32 7.08 9.51 -3.56
C THR A 32 6.88 10.79 -2.77
N SER A 33 7.75 11.79 -2.97
CA SER A 33 7.60 13.09 -2.30
C SER A 33 6.26 13.75 -2.67
N PRO A 34 5.53 14.36 -1.73
CA PRO A 34 4.36 15.17 -2.05
C PRO A 34 4.70 16.36 -2.95
N ASP A 35 5.95 16.86 -2.92
CA ASP A 35 6.42 17.94 -3.78
C ASP A 35 6.76 17.47 -5.21
N ASN A 36 6.51 16.20 -5.54
CA ASN A 36 6.73 15.70 -6.88
C ASN A 36 5.69 16.31 -7.84
N PRO A 37 6.08 16.86 -9.01
CA PRO A 37 5.15 17.50 -9.94
C PRO A 37 4.00 16.59 -10.41
N TYR A 38 4.23 15.28 -10.51
CA TYR A 38 3.18 14.33 -10.87
C TYR A 38 2.19 14.09 -9.72
N VAL A 39 2.64 14.18 -8.47
CA VAL A 39 1.76 14.12 -7.29
C VAL A 39 0.89 15.37 -7.21
N GLU A 40 1.48 16.55 -7.44
CA GLU A 40 0.72 17.80 -7.48
C GLU A 40 -0.34 17.79 -8.59
N LYS A 41 0.04 17.41 -9.83
CA LYS A 41 -0.90 17.25 -10.95
C LYS A 41 -2.03 16.28 -10.60
N PHE A 42 -1.71 15.17 -9.92
CA PHE A 42 -2.70 14.17 -9.54
C PHE A 42 -3.67 14.69 -8.47
N LEU A 43 -3.19 15.43 -7.47
CA LEU A 43 -4.04 16.07 -6.45
C LEU A 43 -5.03 17.05 -7.10
N GLN A 44 -4.57 17.84 -8.07
CA GLN A 44 -5.43 18.77 -8.83
C GLN A 44 -6.52 18.01 -9.61
N ALA A 45 -6.15 16.97 -10.37
CA ALA A 45 -7.10 16.16 -11.12
C ALA A 45 -8.11 15.43 -10.21
N ALA A 46 -7.66 14.94 -9.05
CA ALA A 46 -8.51 14.27 -8.07
C ALA A 46 -9.37 15.21 -7.22
N GLY A 47 -9.18 16.53 -7.32
CA GLY A 47 -9.80 17.49 -6.40
C GLY A 47 -9.43 17.24 -4.93
N ALA A 48 -8.29 16.58 -4.69
CA ALA A 48 -7.81 16.19 -3.38
C ALA A 48 -6.85 17.24 -2.81
N ARG A 49 -6.81 17.37 -1.48
CA ARG A 49 -5.97 18.36 -0.79
C ARG A 49 -4.68 17.78 -0.23
N GLU A 50 -4.65 16.48 0.02
CA GLU A 50 -3.54 15.82 0.68
C GLU A 50 -3.34 14.40 0.15
N VAL A 51 -2.11 13.91 0.31
CA VAL A 51 -1.75 12.51 0.11
C VAL A 51 -1.56 11.83 1.45
N ILE A 52 -1.84 10.54 1.50
CA ILE A 52 -1.65 9.71 2.69
C ILE A 52 -0.64 8.60 2.42
N ILE A 53 -0.02 8.11 3.50
CA ILE A 53 0.77 6.88 3.47
C ILE A 53 -0.15 5.72 3.85
N THR A 54 -0.18 4.69 3.01
CA THR A 54 -0.92 3.45 3.27
C THR A 54 -0.02 2.36 3.88
N LYS A 55 -0.63 1.46 4.66
CA LYS A 55 0.00 0.32 5.33
C LYS A 55 -0.32 -1.03 4.66
N TYR A 56 -0.71 -1.02 3.38
CA TYR A 56 -0.88 -2.22 2.56
C TYR A 56 0.11 -2.27 1.40
N CYS A 57 0.22 -3.46 0.79
CA CYS A 57 1.11 -3.71 -0.33
C CYS A 57 0.36 -3.64 -1.67
N THR A 58 1.06 -3.25 -2.73
CA THR A 58 0.61 -3.31 -4.12
C THR A 58 1.78 -3.81 -4.98
N ASP A 59 1.56 -4.04 -6.28
CA ASP A 59 2.64 -4.38 -7.23
C ASP A 59 3.78 -3.35 -7.25
N GLY A 60 3.50 -2.11 -6.83
CA GLY A 60 4.50 -1.06 -6.68
C GLY A 60 5.66 -1.47 -5.77
N ALA A 61 5.42 -2.33 -4.77
CA ALA A 61 6.46 -2.81 -3.86
C ALA A 61 7.56 -3.61 -4.57
N THR A 62 7.24 -4.27 -5.69
CA THR A 62 8.20 -5.00 -6.53
C THR A 62 8.74 -4.12 -7.65
N ILE A 63 7.88 -3.32 -8.29
CA ILE A 63 8.22 -2.57 -9.51
C ILE A 63 9.09 -1.33 -9.20
N ILE A 64 8.72 -0.56 -8.18
CA ILE A 64 9.29 0.78 -7.92
C ILE A 64 10.74 0.74 -7.43
N PRO A 65 11.17 -0.20 -6.56
CA PRO A 65 12.59 -0.31 -6.20
C PRO A 65 13.52 -0.51 -7.41
N ILE A 66 13.02 -1.17 -8.47
CA ILE A 66 13.78 -1.42 -9.70
C ILE A 66 13.71 -0.21 -10.64
N LYS A 67 12.50 0.30 -10.89
CA LYS A 67 12.27 1.34 -11.91
C LYS A 67 12.54 2.75 -11.44
N LYS A 68 12.52 2.99 -10.12
CA LYS A 68 12.80 4.29 -9.48
C LYS A 68 11.99 5.45 -10.09
N MET A 69 10.71 5.20 -10.35
CA MET A 69 9.78 6.20 -10.87
C MET A 69 8.78 6.65 -9.79
N PRO A 70 8.19 7.86 -9.91
CA PRO A 70 7.11 8.28 -9.04
C PRO A 70 5.95 7.27 -9.06
N PHE A 71 5.36 7.02 -7.91
CA PHE A 71 4.26 6.07 -7.73
C PHE A 71 3.18 6.66 -6.84
N ILE A 72 1.93 6.52 -7.29
CA ILE A 72 0.72 6.98 -6.60
C ILE A 72 -0.24 5.80 -6.56
N ILE A 73 -0.87 5.58 -5.41
CA ILE A 73 -1.97 4.63 -5.28
C ILE A 73 -3.25 5.43 -5.28
N PHE A 74 -4.17 5.10 -6.18
CA PHE A 74 -5.49 5.70 -6.26
C PHE A 74 -6.47 4.69 -6.83
N GLY A 75 -7.68 4.65 -6.27
CA GLY A 75 -8.76 3.82 -6.76
C GLY A 75 -10.05 4.06 -5.99
N PRO A 76 -11.18 3.56 -6.50
CA PRO A 76 -12.46 3.60 -5.79
C PRO A 76 -12.50 2.57 -4.65
N GLY A 77 -13.50 2.70 -3.78
CA GLY A 77 -13.76 1.78 -2.69
C GLY A 77 -13.13 2.18 -1.35
N ASP A 78 -13.44 1.40 -0.32
CA ASP A 78 -12.84 1.50 1.01
C ASP A 78 -12.00 0.25 1.28
N ILE A 79 -10.76 0.45 1.71
CA ILE A 79 -9.86 -0.65 2.08
C ILE A 79 -10.44 -1.51 3.21
N SER A 80 -11.34 -0.98 4.04
CA SER A 80 -12.03 -1.74 5.09
C SER A 80 -12.95 -2.84 4.53
N GLN A 81 -13.39 -2.73 3.28
CA GLN A 81 -14.19 -3.74 2.58
C GLN A 81 -13.35 -4.79 1.84
N ALA A 82 -12.04 -4.57 1.69
CA ALA A 82 -11.18 -5.52 1.01
C ALA A 82 -11.12 -6.86 1.76
N HIS A 83 -11.14 -7.97 1.02
CA HIS A 83 -11.08 -9.34 1.54
C HIS A 83 -12.24 -9.70 2.50
N GLN A 84 -13.38 -9.02 2.37
CA GLN A 84 -14.60 -9.39 3.06
C GLN A 84 -15.50 -10.25 2.15
N ASN A 85 -16.36 -11.07 2.75
CA ASN A 85 -17.26 -11.95 1.98
C ASN A 85 -18.30 -11.15 1.17
N ASP A 86 -18.61 -9.95 1.64
CA ASP A 86 -19.54 -8.99 1.06
C ASP A 86 -18.81 -7.79 0.45
N GLU A 87 -17.54 -7.95 0.07
CA GLU A 87 -16.74 -6.91 -0.59
C GLU A 87 -17.49 -6.27 -1.75
N TYR A 88 -17.60 -4.93 -1.72
CA TYR A 88 -18.30 -4.15 -2.71
C TYR A 88 -17.65 -2.78 -2.91
N ILE A 89 -18.05 -2.12 -4.01
CA ILE A 89 -17.81 -0.69 -4.23
C ILE A 89 -19.09 -0.04 -4.75
N GLU A 90 -19.23 1.26 -4.51
CA GLU A 90 -20.30 2.05 -5.11
C GLU A 90 -19.99 2.31 -6.59
N LEU A 91 -20.96 2.09 -7.48
CA LEU A 91 -20.78 2.34 -8.92
C LEU A 91 -20.39 3.79 -9.21
N GLU A 92 -20.97 4.74 -8.46
CA GLU A 92 -20.61 6.15 -8.59
C GLU A 92 -19.13 6.40 -8.27
N SER A 93 -18.57 5.70 -7.27
CA SER A 93 -17.15 5.82 -6.94
C SER A 93 -16.26 5.30 -8.07
N LEU A 94 -16.67 4.23 -8.74
CA LEU A 94 -15.98 3.67 -9.91
C LEU A 94 -15.95 4.67 -11.06
N TYR A 95 -17.11 5.25 -11.42
CA TYR A 95 -17.18 6.23 -12.51
C TYR A 95 -16.35 7.48 -12.22
N ARG A 96 -16.43 8.03 -10.99
CA ARG A 96 -15.58 9.17 -10.59
C ARG A 96 -14.09 8.85 -10.68
N ALA A 97 -13.68 7.65 -10.31
CA ALA A 97 -12.28 7.24 -10.43
C ALA A 97 -11.82 7.20 -11.89
N VAL A 98 -12.66 6.67 -12.80
CA VAL A 98 -12.38 6.65 -14.25
C VAL A 98 -12.27 8.08 -14.81
N ASP A 99 -13.23 8.95 -14.50
CA ASP A 99 -13.23 10.33 -14.96
C ASP A 99 -11.97 11.08 -14.49
N MET A 100 -11.56 10.86 -13.24
CA MET A 100 -10.32 11.41 -12.69
C MET A 100 -9.09 10.90 -13.46
N PHE A 101 -8.98 9.59 -13.70
CA PHE A 101 -7.87 9.02 -14.46
C PHE A 101 -7.78 9.64 -15.86
N VAL A 102 -8.91 9.84 -16.53
CA VAL A 102 -8.96 10.50 -17.85
C VAL A 102 -8.50 11.95 -17.73
N GLU A 103 -8.93 12.69 -16.70
CA GLU A 103 -8.51 14.08 -16.48
C GLU A 103 -7.00 14.19 -16.22
N PHE A 104 -6.42 13.30 -15.41
CA PHE A 104 -4.98 13.28 -15.13
C PHE A 104 -4.12 13.04 -16.37
N LEU A 105 -4.63 12.27 -17.35
CA LEU A 105 -3.92 11.93 -18.58
C LEU A 105 -4.01 13.01 -19.67
N LYS A 106 -4.87 14.02 -19.51
CA LYS A 106 -4.88 15.21 -20.37
C LYS A 106 -3.65 16.08 -20.12
#